data_AF-A0A9D7ARP7-F1
#
_entry.id   AF-A0A9D7ARP7-F1
#
_cell.length_a   1.000
_cell.length_b   1.000
_cell.length_c   1.000
_cell.angle_alpha   90.00
_cell.angle_beta   90.00
_cell.angle_gamma   90.00
#
_symmetry.space_group_name_H-M   'P 1'
#
loop_
_entity.id
_entity.type
_entity.pdbx_description
1 polymer ?
#
loop_
_entity_poly.entity_id
_entity_poly.type
_entity_poly.pdbx_seq_one_letter_code
_entity_poly.pdbx_strand_id
1 'polypeptide(L)'
;MQEAVLEALRRDVPHPNAVRHALEHARELRQATPLVVPQLSERAQLLDVHVPTRGLGAYDALQAQATPVSPDNTNNADNTDTSDPT
;
A
#
# COMPACT_ATOMS: atom_id res chain seq x y z
N MET A 1 6.57 10.14 -25.42
CA MET A 1 5.17 10.24 -24.93
C MET A 1 4.37 8.99 -25.27
N GLN A 2 4.33 8.58 -26.54
CA GLN A 2 3.58 7.40 -26.99
C GLN A 2 3.93 6.10 -26.24
N GLU A 3 5.21 5.87 -25.94
CA GLU A 3 5.67 4.72 -25.13
C GLU A 3 5.06 4.69 -23.72
N ALA A 4 4.94 5.84 -23.05
CA ALA A 4 4.34 5.93 -21.73
C ALA A 4 2.83 5.62 -21.73
N VAL A 5 2.14 5.94 -22.84
CA VAL A 5 0.73 5.56 -23.04
C VAL A 5 0.61 4.05 -23.21
N LEU A 6 1.47 3.44 -24.02
CA LEU A 6 1.51 1.97 -24.19
C LEU A 6 1.84 1.25 -22.89
N GLU A 7 2.73 1.81 -22.06
CA GLU A 7 3.08 1.24 -20.76
C GLU A 7 1.92 1.31 -19.76
N ALA A 8 1.16 2.42 -19.76
CA ALA A 8 -0.07 2.56 -18.97
C ALA A 8 -1.14 1.53 -19.39
N LEU A 9 -1.32 1.34 -20.71
CA LEU A 9 -2.22 0.33 -21.26
C LEU A 9 -1.76 -1.10 -20.93
N ARG A 10 -0.45 -1.38 -20.95
CA ARG A 10 0.12 -2.67 -20.53
C ARG A 10 -0.09 -2.97 -19.05
N ARG A 11 -0.16 -1.93 -18.21
CA ARG A 11 -0.49 -2.06 -16.78
C ARG A 11 -2.00 -2.21 -16.55
N ASP A 12 -2.82 -2.16 -17.60
CA ASP A 12 -4.28 -2.15 -17.56
C ASP A 12 -4.86 -0.96 -16.77
N VAL A 13 -4.14 0.16 -16.77
CA VAL A 13 -4.54 1.38 -16.08
C VAL A 13 -4.64 2.53 -17.09
N PRO A 14 -5.75 2.64 -17.85
CA PRO A 14 -5.91 3.65 -18.90
C PRO A 14 -6.29 5.03 -18.33
N HIS A 15 -5.60 5.49 -17.29
CA HIS A 15 -5.86 6.79 -16.67
C HIS A 15 -4.66 7.75 -16.82
N PRO A 16 -4.89 9.08 -16.85
CA PRO A 16 -3.82 10.07 -17.00
C PRO A 16 -2.66 9.91 -16.00
N ASN A 17 -2.96 9.50 -14.77
CA ASN A 17 -1.96 9.29 -13.73
C ASN A 17 -0.97 8.15 -14.05
N ALA A 18 -1.35 7.17 -14.89
CA ALA A 18 -0.53 6.02 -15.23
C ALA A 18 0.47 6.42 -16.31
N VAL A 19 0.03 7.26 -17.24
CA VAL A 19 0.92 7.93 -18.20
C VAL A 19 1.90 8.84 -17.44
N ARG A 20 1.44 9.59 -16.44
CA ARG A 20 2.31 10.40 -15.56
C ARG A 20 3.37 9.53 -14.87
N HIS A 21 2.97 8.44 -14.24
CA HIS A 21 3.91 7.53 -13.57
C HIS A 21 4.88 6.86 -14.56
N ALA A 22 4.42 6.47 -15.74
CA ALA A 22 5.30 5.91 -16.78
C ALA A 22 6.32 6.95 -17.30
N LEU A 23 5.93 8.23 -17.41
CA LEU A 23 6.86 9.31 -17.75
C LEU A 23 7.87 9.60 -16.64
N GLU A 24 7.44 9.55 -15.38
CA GLU A 24 8.31 9.70 -14.20
C GLU A 24 9.31 8.54 -14.11
N HIS A 25 8.86 7.29 -14.25
CA HIS A 25 9.73 6.11 -14.28
C HIS A 25 10.75 6.17 -15.44
N ALA A 26 10.32 6.52 -16.65
CA ALA A 26 11.22 6.68 -17.80
C ALA A 26 12.24 7.82 -17.58
N ARG A 27 11.92 8.81 -16.75
CA ARG A 27 12.82 9.89 -16.36
C ARG A 27 13.82 9.43 -15.30
N GLU A 28 13.37 8.68 -14.28
CA GLU A 28 14.23 8.08 -13.25
C GLU A 28 15.29 7.17 -13.87
N LEU A 29 14.90 6.30 -14.83
CA LEU A 29 15.82 5.45 -15.58
C LEU A 29 16.90 6.24 -16.33
N ARG A 30 16.56 7.44 -16.80
CA ARG A 30 17.49 8.36 -17.48
C ARG A 30 18.22 9.31 -16.52
N GLN A 31 17.98 9.18 -15.20
CA GLN A 31 18.51 10.07 -14.17
C GLN A 31 18.28 11.56 -14.46
N ALA A 32 17.19 11.88 -15.14
CA ALA A 32 16.90 13.26 -15.54
C ALA A 32 16.26 14.04 -14.37
N THR A 33 16.80 15.23 -14.10
CA THR A 33 16.41 16.10 -12.98
C THR A 33 14.92 16.45 -13.02
N PRO A 34 14.18 16.47 -11.89
CA PRO A 34 12.76 16.84 -11.81
C PRO A 34 12.47 18.19 -12.52
N LEU A 35 11.30 18.28 -13.19
CA LEU A 35 10.95 19.40 -14.08
C LEU A 35 10.67 20.66 -13.24
N VAL A 36 10.19 20.43 -12.02
CA VAL A 36 10.00 21.43 -10.99
C VAL A 36 10.81 20.95 -9.80
N VAL A 37 11.89 21.67 -9.49
CA VAL A 37 12.57 21.49 -8.20
C VAL A 37 11.68 22.18 -7.17
N PRO A 38 11.04 21.45 -6.25
CA PRO A 38 10.23 22.09 -5.22
C PRO A 38 11.16 22.96 -4.36
N GLN A 39 10.92 24.27 -4.36
CA GLN A 39 11.61 25.18 -3.46
C GLN A 39 11.01 25.00 -2.07
N LEU A 40 11.63 24.13 -1.27
CA LEU A 40 11.23 23.91 0.10
C LEU A 40 11.61 25.14 0.94
N SER A 41 10.72 25.58 1.83
CA SER A 41 11.04 26.57 2.85
C SER A 41 12.08 26.02 3.82
N GLU A 42 12.82 26.88 4.52
CA GLU A 42 13.85 26.44 5.50
C GLU A 42 13.28 25.45 6.53
N ARG A 43 12.07 25.72 7.04
CA ARG A 43 11.38 24.82 7.96
C ARG A 43 11.10 23.45 7.34
N ALA A 44 10.69 23.41 6.07
CA ALA A 44 10.39 22.16 5.38
C ALA A 44 11.68 21.34 5.13
N GLN A 45 12.79 21.99 4.81
CA GLN A 45 14.09 21.32 4.67
C GLN A 45 14.56 20.71 5.99
N LEU A 46 14.38 21.40 7.11
CA LEU A 46 14.72 20.87 8.44
C LEU A 46 13.90 19.65 8.85
N LEU A 47 12.68 19.51 8.30
CA LEU A 47 11.78 18.40 8.58
C LEU A 47 11.88 17.27 7.55
N ASP A 48 12.64 17.46 6.47
CA ASP A 48 12.83 16.48 5.40
C ASP A 48 13.82 15.39 5.85
N VAL A 49 13.44 14.64 6.90
CA VAL A 49 14.24 13.57 7.46
C VAL A 49 13.92 12.27 6.73
N HIS A 50 14.92 11.70 6.07
CA HIS A 50 14.80 10.40 5.43
C HIS A 50 14.64 9.29 6.49
N VAL A 51 13.42 8.73 6.57
CA VAL A 51 13.16 7.57 7.44
C VAL A 51 13.54 6.30 6.68
N PRO A 52 14.57 5.55 7.13
CA PRO A 52 14.93 4.30 6.47
C PRO A 52 13.80 3.28 6.62
N THR A 53 13.52 2.53 5.54
CA THR A 53 12.57 1.42 5.59
C THR A 53 13.10 0.35 6.55
N ARG A 54 12.32 0.01 7.57
CA ARG A 54 12.68 -1.05 8.51
C ARG A 54 12.52 -2.41 7.82
N GLY A 55 13.49 -3.30 7.98
CA GLY A 55 13.40 -4.66 7.45
C GLY A 55 12.19 -5.41 8.01
N LEU A 56 11.51 -6.19 7.17
CA LEU A 56 10.25 -6.84 7.52
C LEU A 56 10.41 -8.13 8.36
N GLY A 57 11.63 -8.56 8.67
CA GLY A 57 11.86 -9.82 9.39
C GLY A 57 11.19 -9.91 10.77
N ALA A 58 10.84 -8.78 11.38
CA ALA A 58 10.05 -8.76 12.62
C ALA A 58 8.60 -9.24 12.40
N TYR A 59 8.03 -9.05 11.19
CA TYR A 59 6.70 -9.53 10.85
C TYR A 59 6.66 -11.04 10.60
N ASP A 60 7.74 -11.63 10.08
CA ASP A 60 7.85 -13.09 9.89
C ASP A 60 7.76 -13.83 11.23
N ALA A 61 8.34 -13.25 12.29
CA ALA A 61 8.22 -13.76 13.66
C ALA A 61 6.78 -13.67 14.23
N LEU A 62 5.98 -12.71 13.76
CA LEU A 62 4.56 -12.58 14.15
C LEU A 62 3.69 -13.62 13.42
N GLN A 63 4.01 -13.95 12.16
CA GLN A 63 3.32 -15.04 11.45
C GLN A 63 3.59 -16.40 12.08
N ALA A 64 4.82 -16.66 12.54
CA ALA A 64 5.17 -17.91 13.20
C ALA A 64 4.40 -18.14 14.53
N GLN A 65 3.88 -17.08 15.15
CA GLN A 65 3.09 -17.14 16.40
C GLN A 65 1.57 -17.17 16.15
N ALA A 66 1.12 -16.93 14.91
CA ALA A 66 -0.26 -17.13 14.52
C ALA A 66 -0.50 -18.63 14.31
N THR A 67 -0.88 -19.32 15.39
CA THR A 67 -1.35 -20.70 15.32
C THR A 67 -2.50 -20.82 14.31
N PRO A 68 -2.52 -21.86 13.45
CA PRO A 68 -3.65 -22.11 12.57
C PRO A 68 -4.87 -22.41 13.43
N VAL A 69 -5.83 -21.49 13.47
CA VAL A 69 -7.16 -21.77 13.98
C VAL A 69 -7.81 -22.78 13.05
N SER A 70 -7.75 -24.07 13.42
CA SER A 70 -8.60 -25.09 12.79
C SER A 70 -10.06 -24.66 12.97
N PRO A 71 -10.85 -24.56 11.88
CA PRO A 71 -12.26 -24.26 11.97
C PRO A 71 -13.00 -25.55 12.35
N ASP A 72 -12.90 -25.98 13.60
CA ASP A 72 -13.72 -27.10 14.08
C ASP A 72 -14.05 -26.91 15.57
N ASN A 73 -15.09 -26.12 15.82
CA ASN A 73 -15.84 -26.20 17.07
C ASN A 73 -17.31 -25.84 16.82
N THR A 74 -18.02 -26.75 16.14
CA THR A 74 -19.44 -26.97 16.41
C THR A 74 -19.57 -27.78 17.69
N ASN A 75 -20.15 -27.18 18.74
CA ASN A 75 -21.12 -27.77 19.70
C ASN A 75 -21.31 -26.79 20.87
N ASN A 76 -22.43 -26.06 20.90
CA ASN A 76 -23.69 -26.45 21.55
C ASN A 76 -23.67 -26.17 23.07
N ALA A 77 -24.46 -25.19 23.52
CA ALA A 77 -25.63 -25.41 24.39
C ALA A 77 -26.08 -24.11 25.11
N ASP A 78 -27.41 -24.03 25.25
CA ASP A 78 -28.15 -23.39 26.35
C ASP A 78 -28.22 -21.86 26.40
N ASN A 79 -29.38 -21.28 26.05
CA ASN A 79 -30.58 -21.05 26.91
C ASN A 79 -30.57 -19.56 27.30
N THR A 80 -31.63 -18.76 27.25
CA THR A 80 -33.09 -18.91 27.18
C THR A 80 -33.58 -17.49 26.92
N ASP A 81 -34.43 -17.24 25.93
CA ASP A 81 -35.15 -15.97 25.88
C ASP A 81 -36.66 -16.22 25.78
N THR A 82 -37.23 -16.24 26.97
CA THR A 82 -38.57 -15.83 27.40
C THR A 82 -39.55 -15.52 26.27
N SER A 83 -40.48 -16.45 26.08
CA SER A 83 -41.79 -16.15 25.50
C SER A 83 -42.55 -15.22 26.46
N ASP A 84 -42.88 -14.01 26.02
CA ASP A 84 -43.95 -13.21 26.62
C ASP A 84 -45.06 -13.02 25.58
N PRO A 85 -46.25 -13.64 25.77
CA PRO A 85 -47.44 -13.33 25.00
C PRO A 85 -48.36 -12.41 25.82
N THR A 86 -48.70 -11.24 25.31
CA THR A 86 -50.09 -10.72 25.19
C THR A 86 -50.13 -9.30 24.61
#